data_AF-A0A8S1Q6V6-F1
#
_entry.id   AF-A0A8S1Q6V6-F1
#
_cell.length_a   1.000
_cell.length_b   1.000
_cell.length_c   1.000
_cell.angle_alpha   90.00
_cell.angle_beta   90.00
_cell.angle_gamma   90.00
#
_symmetry.space_group_name_H-M   'P 1'
#
loop_
_entity.id
_entity.type
_entity.pdbx_description
1 polymer ?
#
loop_
_entity_poly.entity_id
_entity_poly.type
_entity_poly.pdbx_seq_one_letter_code
_entity_poly.pdbx_strand_id
1 'polypeptide(L)'
;MNQQQEEVEIYDLTNHNRNSEEISKSLISTVFAIIYNFIWGLLFLIFRHYSNKDDTECQLIDSWTLYTEIVLFVIVAYKLFIELPIQYKTKNQWKNQLFDVADQLELFFSIVILIGLTYAYLQNEECDHLRNFVLGYLIVTYLILIIWIISYIFIACSREQFNSSNS
;
A
#
# COMPACT_ATOMS: atom_id res chain seq x y z
N MET A 1 46.94 -22.37 7.21
CA MET A 1 46.36 -21.51 6.14
C MET A 1 44.97 -22.00 5.69
N ASN A 2 44.15 -22.60 6.58
CA ASN A 2 42.76 -23.04 6.24
C ASN A 2 41.67 -22.27 6.99
N GLN A 3 42.02 -21.39 7.94
CA GLN A 3 41.01 -20.66 8.74
C GLN A 3 40.35 -19.49 7.99
N GLN A 4 40.97 -18.98 6.91
CA GLN A 4 40.37 -17.90 6.11
C GLN A 4 39.31 -18.37 5.10
N GLN A 5 39.21 -19.67 4.82
CA GLN A 5 38.18 -20.20 3.92
C GLN A 5 36.87 -20.56 4.65
N GLU A 6 36.94 -21.00 5.92
CA GLU A 6 35.74 -21.29 6.71
C GLU A 6 34.95 -20.03 7.13
N GLU A 7 35.61 -18.90 7.41
CA GLU A 7 34.88 -17.66 7.73
C GLU A 7 34.15 -17.09 6.52
N VAL A 8 34.72 -17.15 5.31
CA VAL A 8 34.10 -16.59 4.09
C VAL A 8 32.81 -17.35 3.71
N GLU A 9 32.75 -18.67 3.90
CA GLU A 9 31.51 -19.45 3.68
C GLU A 9 30.42 -19.16 4.72
N ILE A 10 30.77 -18.90 5.98
CA ILE A 10 29.80 -18.61 7.05
C ILE A 10 29.19 -17.20 6.88
N TYR A 11 29.98 -16.23 6.40
CA TYR A 11 29.47 -14.89 6.07
C TYR A 11 28.54 -14.91 4.83
N ASP A 12 28.83 -15.72 3.82
CA ASP A 12 27.97 -15.86 2.63
C ASP A 12 26.64 -16.56 2.93
N LEU A 13 26.62 -17.59 3.78
CA LEU A 13 25.39 -18.25 4.25
C LEU A 13 24.48 -17.31 5.04
N THR A 14 25.08 -16.44 5.88
CA THR A 14 24.32 -15.48 6.70
C THR A 14 23.70 -14.37 5.83
N ASN A 15 24.45 -13.85 4.84
CA ASN A 15 23.92 -12.89 3.87
C ASN A 15 22.88 -13.50 2.93
N HIS A 16 23.05 -14.76 2.52
CA HIS A 16 22.09 -15.43 1.64
C HIS A 16 20.74 -15.68 2.33
N ASN A 17 20.77 -16.09 3.61
CA ASN A 17 19.54 -16.27 4.41
C ASN A 17 18.84 -14.93 4.69
N ARG A 18 19.60 -13.88 5.00
CA ARG A 18 19.05 -12.54 5.27
C ARG A 18 18.41 -11.91 4.02
N ASN A 19 19.06 -12.03 2.86
CA ASN A 19 18.49 -11.61 1.58
C ASN A 19 17.25 -12.43 1.21
N SER A 20 17.25 -13.75 1.48
CA SER A 20 16.08 -14.61 1.24
C SER A 20 14.87 -14.24 2.09
N GLU A 21 15.08 -13.85 3.35
CA GLU A 21 14.00 -13.36 4.22
C GLU A 21 13.44 -12.00 3.79
N GLU A 22 14.30 -11.06 3.39
CA GLU A 22 13.87 -9.75 2.88
C GLU A 22 13.06 -9.86 1.58
N ILE A 23 13.49 -10.75 0.67
CA ILE A 23 12.72 -11.08 -0.55
C ILE A 23 11.34 -11.64 -0.19
N SER A 24 11.29 -12.58 0.77
CA SER A 24 10.03 -13.21 1.19
C SER A 24 9.07 -12.19 1.82
N LYS A 25 9.58 -11.27 2.66
CA LYS A 25 8.78 -10.19 3.26
C LYS A 25 8.25 -9.21 2.21
N SER A 26 9.07 -8.83 1.22
CA SER A 26 8.67 -7.95 0.12
C SER A 26 7.59 -8.57 -0.76
N LEU A 27 7.71 -9.86 -1.07
CA LEU A 27 6.70 -10.59 -1.84
C LEU A 27 5.38 -10.69 -1.08
N ILE A 28 5.41 -11.04 0.21
CA ILE A 28 4.22 -11.09 1.07
C ILE A 28 3.54 -9.73 1.15
N SER A 29 4.32 -8.65 1.31
CA SER A 29 3.79 -7.28 1.33
C SER A 29 3.09 -6.91 0.01
N THR A 30 3.68 -7.26 -1.13
CA THR A 30 3.11 -7.00 -2.46
C THR A 30 1.81 -7.80 -2.68
N VAL A 31 1.81 -9.08 -2.30
CA VAL A 31 0.60 -9.94 -2.37
C VAL A 31 -0.51 -9.43 -1.45
N PHE A 32 -0.16 -9.02 -0.23
CA PHE A 32 -1.11 -8.43 0.70
C PHE A 32 -1.73 -7.15 0.13
N ALA A 33 -0.90 -6.25 -0.46
CA ALA A 33 -1.39 -5.03 -1.09
C ALA A 33 -2.34 -5.34 -2.27
N ILE A 34 -2.05 -6.37 -3.08
CA ILE A 34 -2.95 -6.82 -4.15
C ILE A 34 -4.31 -7.24 -3.56
N ILE A 35 -4.31 -8.13 -2.56
CA ILE A 35 -5.54 -8.66 -1.96
C ILE A 35 -6.35 -7.53 -1.31
N TYR A 36 -5.69 -6.66 -0.53
CA TYR A 36 -6.33 -5.55 0.15
C TYR A 36 -7.01 -4.59 -0.84
N ASN A 37 -6.28 -4.12 -1.86
CA ASN A 37 -6.82 -3.20 -2.85
C ASN A 37 -7.93 -3.86 -3.70
N PHE A 38 -7.80 -5.16 -4.00
CA PHE A 38 -8.82 -5.89 -4.76
C PHE A 38 -10.14 -6.04 -3.98
N ILE A 39 -10.06 -6.40 -2.70
CA ILE A 39 -11.25 -6.51 -1.83
C ILE A 39 -11.96 -5.15 -1.74
N TRP A 40 -11.22 -4.07 -1.48
CA TRP A 40 -11.83 -2.74 -1.43
C TRP A 40 -12.40 -2.31 -2.77
N GLY A 41 -11.71 -2.55 -3.88
CA GLY A 41 -12.22 -2.24 -5.22
C GLY A 41 -13.54 -2.97 -5.52
N LEU A 42 -13.64 -4.25 -5.15
CA LEU A 42 -14.89 -5.00 -5.27
C LEU A 42 -16.00 -4.46 -4.37
N LEU A 43 -15.67 -4.08 -3.12
CA LEU A 43 -16.66 -3.50 -2.21
C LEU A 43 -17.20 -2.17 -2.75
N PHE A 44 -16.33 -1.29 -3.27
CA PHE A 44 -16.74 -0.05 -3.93
C PHE A 44 -17.65 -0.33 -5.13
N LEU A 45 -17.29 -1.29 -5.98
CA LEU A 45 -18.10 -1.71 -7.12
C LEU A 45 -19.48 -2.23 -6.70
N ILE A 46 -19.55 -3.08 -5.67
CA ILE A 46 -20.80 -3.64 -5.16
C ILE A 46 -21.67 -2.52 -4.57
N PHE A 47 -21.14 -1.72 -3.66
CA PHE A 47 -21.90 -0.66 -2.99
C PHE A 47 -22.41 0.39 -3.98
N ARG A 48 -21.63 0.72 -5.01
CA ARG A 48 -22.06 1.61 -6.09
C ARG A 48 -23.11 0.99 -6.99
N HIS A 49 -23.01 -0.32 -7.29
CA HIS A 49 -24.02 -1.02 -8.08
C HIS A 49 -25.40 -1.03 -7.40
N TYR A 50 -25.42 -1.17 -6.08
CA TYR A 50 -26.64 -1.15 -5.27
C TYR A 50 -27.06 0.24 -4.77
N SER A 51 -26.26 1.28 -5.03
CA SER A 51 -26.64 2.66 -4.72
C SER A 51 -27.72 3.13 -5.69
N ASN A 52 -28.73 3.83 -5.16
CA ASN A 52 -29.88 4.29 -5.92
C ASN A 52 -29.42 5.36 -6.94
N LYS A 53 -29.43 5.03 -8.23
CA LYS A 53 -28.85 5.87 -9.30
C LYS A 53 -29.62 7.16 -9.58
N ASP A 54 -30.79 7.34 -8.98
CA ASP A 54 -31.71 8.43 -9.27
C ASP A 54 -31.58 9.63 -8.31
N ASP A 55 -30.77 9.51 -7.25
CA ASP A 55 -30.57 10.60 -6.27
C ASP A 55 -29.46 11.55 -6.73
N THR A 56 -29.86 12.66 -7.36
CA THR A 56 -28.96 13.74 -7.78
C THR A 56 -28.13 14.32 -6.62
N GLU A 57 -28.65 14.22 -5.40
CA GLU A 57 -28.01 14.69 -4.16
C GLU A 57 -26.77 13.85 -3.78
N CYS A 58 -26.64 12.62 -4.29
CA CYS A 58 -25.52 11.72 -3.98
C CYS A 58 -24.44 11.63 -5.07
N GLN A 59 -24.54 12.43 -6.14
CA GLN A 59 -23.62 12.36 -7.29
C GLN A 59 -22.14 12.60 -6.93
N LEU A 60 -21.87 13.49 -5.97
CA LEU A 60 -20.49 13.82 -5.59
C LEU A 60 -19.79 12.64 -4.91
N ILE A 61 -20.44 12.04 -3.90
CA ILE A 61 -19.90 10.89 -3.19
C ILE A 61 -19.82 9.66 -4.10
N ASP A 62 -20.78 9.49 -5.01
CA ASP A 62 -20.75 8.42 -6.02
C ASP A 62 -19.60 8.57 -7.04
N SER A 63 -19.28 9.81 -7.41
CA SER A 63 -18.12 10.07 -8.29
C SER A 63 -16.80 9.74 -7.59
N TRP A 64 -16.66 10.12 -6.32
CA TRP A 64 -15.45 9.81 -5.56
C TRP A 64 -15.31 8.31 -5.25
N THR A 65 -16.41 7.59 -5.01
CA THR A 65 -16.39 6.13 -4.86
C THR A 65 -15.98 5.45 -6.17
N LEU A 66 -16.44 5.94 -7.32
CA LEU A 66 -15.99 5.50 -8.65
C LEU A 66 -14.50 5.77 -8.89
N TYR A 67 -14.01 6.97 -8.59
CA TYR A 67 -12.59 7.27 -8.75
C TYR A 67 -11.72 6.39 -7.85
N THR A 68 -12.18 6.12 -6.64
CA THR A 68 -11.53 5.20 -5.70
C THR A 68 -11.47 3.79 -6.27
N GLU A 69 -12.59 3.28 -6.77
CA GLU A 69 -12.67 1.97 -7.43
C GLU A 69 -11.64 1.84 -8.57
N ILE A 70 -11.59 2.82 -9.47
CA ILE A 70 -10.65 2.82 -10.60
C ILE A 70 -9.21 2.79 -10.10
N VAL A 71 -8.86 3.67 -9.14
CA VAL A 71 -7.49 3.74 -8.61
C VAL A 71 -7.09 2.41 -7.96
N LEU A 72 -7.96 1.81 -7.15
CA LEU A 72 -7.71 0.52 -6.50
C LEU A 72 -7.45 -0.59 -7.53
N PHE A 73 -8.27 -0.68 -8.58
CA PHE A 73 -8.05 -1.69 -9.62
C PHE A 73 -6.81 -1.43 -10.49
N VAL A 74 -6.48 -0.16 -10.75
CA VAL A 74 -5.24 0.20 -11.46
C VAL A 74 -4.02 -0.24 -10.64
N ILE A 75 -4.02 0.01 -9.32
CA ILE A 75 -2.95 -0.45 -8.42
C ILE A 75 -2.86 -1.98 -8.43
N VAL A 76 -3.99 -2.68 -8.33
CA VAL A 76 -4.01 -4.16 -8.41
C VAL A 76 -3.43 -4.66 -9.72
N ALA A 77 -3.85 -4.09 -10.86
CA ALA A 77 -3.35 -4.49 -12.18
C ALA A 77 -1.84 -4.25 -12.30
N TYR A 78 -1.37 -3.07 -11.88
CA TYR A 78 0.05 -2.75 -11.86
C TYR A 78 0.83 -3.76 -10.99
N LYS A 79 0.40 -3.99 -9.76
CA LYS A 79 1.10 -4.89 -8.83
C LYS A 79 1.08 -6.33 -9.31
N LEU A 80 -0.03 -6.79 -9.89
CA LEU A 80 -0.20 -8.18 -10.34
C LEU A 80 0.54 -8.48 -11.65
N PHE A 81 0.48 -7.59 -12.64
CA PHE A 81 1.01 -7.85 -13.98
C PHE A 81 2.43 -7.33 -14.20
N ILE A 82 2.88 -6.37 -13.40
CA ILE A 82 4.19 -5.73 -13.57
C ILE A 82 5.07 -5.99 -12.34
N GLU A 83 4.66 -5.56 -11.16
CA GLU A 83 5.50 -5.62 -9.97
C GLU A 83 5.80 -7.06 -9.51
N LEU A 84 4.77 -7.89 -9.30
CA LEU A 84 4.93 -9.24 -8.80
C LEU A 84 5.78 -10.14 -9.74
N PRO A 85 5.58 -10.16 -11.08
CA PRO A 85 6.42 -10.94 -11.97
C PRO A 85 7.87 -10.47 -12.00
N ILE A 86 8.11 -9.15 -11.89
CA ILE A 86 9.46 -8.60 -11.87
C ILE A 86 10.15 -8.93 -10.54
N GLN A 87 9.47 -8.77 -9.41
CA GLN A 87 9.99 -9.17 -8.10
C GLN A 87 10.35 -10.68 -8.06
N TYR A 88 9.46 -11.53 -8.60
CA TYR A 88 9.70 -12.98 -8.67
C TYR A 88 10.89 -13.34 -9.56
N LYS A 89 10.99 -12.74 -10.76
CA LYS A 89 12.09 -13.03 -11.72
C LYS A 89 13.44 -12.48 -11.27
N THR A 90 13.45 -11.30 -10.66
CA THR A 90 14.69 -10.58 -10.33
C THR A 90 15.16 -10.78 -8.90
N LYS A 91 14.42 -11.56 -8.07
CA LYS A 91 14.70 -11.73 -6.64
C LYS A 91 14.93 -10.38 -5.94
N ASN A 92 14.11 -9.37 -6.28
CA ASN A 92 14.22 -7.98 -5.80
C ASN A 92 15.49 -7.19 -6.18
N GLN A 93 16.40 -7.71 -7.01
CA GLN A 93 17.68 -7.04 -7.30
C GLN A 93 17.56 -5.80 -8.21
N TRP A 94 16.45 -5.64 -8.94
CA TRP A 94 16.24 -4.59 -9.94
C TRP A 94 15.25 -3.50 -9.51
N LYS A 95 14.88 -3.45 -8.22
CA LYS A 95 13.84 -2.55 -7.71
C LYS A 95 14.28 -1.09 -7.55
N ASN A 96 15.07 -0.52 -8.47
CA ASN A 96 15.89 0.62 -8.08
C ASN A 96 15.40 2.02 -8.48
N GLN A 97 14.46 2.19 -9.43
CA GLN A 97 13.94 3.54 -9.76
C GLN A 97 12.49 3.56 -10.26
N LEU A 98 12.13 2.69 -11.21
CA LEU A 98 10.78 2.71 -11.80
C LEU A 98 9.69 2.30 -10.79
N PHE A 99 10.01 1.35 -9.92
CA PHE A 99 9.13 0.94 -8.82
C PHE A 99 8.99 2.03 -7.76
N ASP A 100 10.07 2.74 -7.43
CA ASP A 100 10.01 3.84 -6.46
C ASP A 100 9.14 4.99 -6.97
N VAL A 101 9.23 5.31 -8.26
CA VAL A 101 8.37 6.33 -8.88
C VAL A 101 6.91 5.87 -8.89
N ALA A 102 6.66 4.59 -9.20
CA ALA A 102 5.30 4.04 -9.16
C ALA A 102 4.71 4.03 -7.74
N ASP A 103 5.50 3.68 -6.72
CA ASP A 103 5.10 3.70 -5.32
C ASP A 103 4.81 5.14 -4.85
N GLN A 104 5.58 6.13 -5.32
CA GLN A 104 5.30 7.56 -5.07
C GLN A 104 4.00 8.04 -5.73
N LEU A 105 3.75 7.63 -6.98
CA LEU A 105 2.50 7.94 -7.68
C LEU A 105 1.31 7.27 -7.00
N GLU A 106 1.45 6.01 -6.58
CA GLU A 106 0.44 5.28 -5.80
C GLU A 106 0.09 6.04 -4.52
N LEU A 107 1.09 6.49 -3.77
CA LEU A 107 0.90 7.28 -2.56
C LEU A 107 0.20 8.62 -2.86
N PHE A 108 0.62 9.32 -3.92
CA PHE A 108 0.02 10.59 -4.33
C PHE A 108 -1.47 10.43 -4.67
N PHE A 109 -1.81 9.48 -5.54
CA PHE A 109 -3.21 9.23 -5.91
C PHE A 109 -4.04 8.78 -4.70
N SER A 110 -3.47 7.95 -3.82
CA SER A 110 -4.13 7.52 -2.59
C SER A 110 -4.48 8.71 -1.68
N ILE A 111 -3.56 9.69 -1.54
CA ILE A 111 -3.83 10.91 -0.76
C ILE A 111 -4.94 11.74 -1.40
N VAL A 112 -4.91 11.93 -2.72
CA VAL A 112 -5.95 12.69 -3.44
C VAL A 112 -7.33 12.05 -3.25
N ILE A 113 -7.41 10.72 -3.41
CA ILE A 113 -8.64 9.94 -3.17
C ILE A 113 -9.11 10.08 -1.72
N LEU A 114 -8.20 9.99 -0.74
CA LEU A 114 -8.53 10.11 0.67
C LEU A 114 -9.13 11.48 1.00
N ILE A 115 -8.52 12.56 0.49
CA ILE A 115 -9.04 13.92 0.66
C ILE A 115 -10.41 14.05 0.00
N GLY A 116 -10.56 13.55 -1.23
CA GLY A 116 -11.81 13.61 -1.97
C GLY A 116 -12.96 12.87 -1.29
N LEU A 117 -12.72 11.65 -0.83
CA LEU A 117 -13.69 10.86 -0.07
C LEU A 117 -14.04 11.49 1.27
N THR A 118 -13.06 12.02 2.00
CA THR A 118 -13.31 12.74 3.26
C THR A 118 -14.15 14.00 3.03
N TYR A 119 -13.86 14.75 1.97
CA TYR A 119 -14.66 15.90 1.57
C TYR A 119 -16.10 15.48 1.21
N ALA A 120 -16.25 14.46 0.38
CA ALA A 120 -17.57 13.95 -0.02
C ALA A 120 -18.38 13.41 1.17
N TYR A 121 -17.72 12.73 2.11
CA TYR A 121 -18.34 12.23 3.34
C TYR A 121 -18.93 13.36 4.21
N LEU A 122 -18.26 14.52 4.25
CA LEU A 122 -18.69 15.68 5.04
C LEU A 122 -19.78 16.51 4.36
N GLN A 123 -19.83 16.53 3.02
CA GLN A 123 -20.79 17.37 2.28
C GLN A 123 -22.14 16.70 2.05
N ASN A 124 -22.20 15.36 1.98
CA ASN A 124 -23.39 14.63 1.57
C ASN A 124 -24.00 13.83 2.74
N GLU A 125 -24.54 14.54 3.74
CA GLU A 125 -25.11 13.91 4.94
C GLU A 125 -26.30 13.00 4.65
N GLU A 126 -27.04 13.27 3.58
CA GLU A 126 -28.29 12.59 3.17
C GLU A 126 -28.05 11.20 2.55
N CYS A 127 -26.81 10.87 2.18
CA CYS A 127 -26.47 9.61 1.50
C CYS A 127 -26.10 8.48 2.48
N ASP A 128 -26.96 8.16 3.44
CA ASP A 128 -26.65 7.35 4.64
C ASP A 128 -25.89 6.04 4.38
N HIS A 129 -26.34 5.20 3.43
CA HIS A 129 -25.69 3.91 3.19
C HIS A 129 -24.31 4.04 2.53
N LEU A 130 -24.18 4.89 1.53
CA LEU A 130 -22.93 5.13 0.82
C LEU A 130 -21.93 5.87 1.71
N ARG A 131 -22.42 6.82 2.50
CA ARG A 131 -21.64 7.59 3.48
C ARG A 131 -21.08 6.70 4.58
N ASN A 132 -21.87 5.79 5.14
CA ASN A 132 -21.40 4.84 6.15
C ASN A 132 -20.37 3.85 5.60
N PHE A 133 -20.53 3.42 4.35
CA PHE A 133 -19.54 2.60 3.66
C PHE A 133 -18.21 3.36 3.47
N VAL A 134 -18.27 4.60 2.96
CA VAL A 134 -17.10 5.47 2.81
C VAL A 134 -16.44 5.74 4.16
N LEU A 135 -17.20 5.97 5.23
CA LEU A 135 -16.67 6.12 6.58
C LEU A 135 -15.88 4.89 7.03
N GLY A 136 -16.42 3.69 6.79
CA GLY A 136 -15.74 2.44 7.10
C GLY A 136 -14.38 2.32 6.38
N TYR A 137 -14.35 2.66 5.09
CA TYR A 137 -13.10 2.72 4.34
C TYR A 137 -12.13 3.75 4.92
N LEU A 138 -12.59 4.98 5.17
CA LEU A 138 -11.76 6.04 5.72
C LEU A 138 -11.15 5.64 7.07
N ILE A 139 -11.93 5.07 7.99
CA ILE A 139 -11.42 4.62 9.29
C ILE A 139 -10.29 3.60 9.11
N VAL A 140 -10.51 2.56 8.30
CA VAL A 140 -9.50 1.52 8.08
C VAL A 140 -8.24 2.11 7.45
N THR A 141 -8.38 2.94 6.43
CA THR A 141 -7.25 3.53 5.71
C THR A 141 -6.48 4.54 6.57
N TYR A 142 -7.17 5.38 7.36
CA TYR A 142 -6.52 6.29 8.30
C TYR A 142 -5.78 5.53 9.42
N LEU A 143 -6.33 4.43 9.94
CA LEU A 143 -5.63 3.59 10.92
C LEU A 143 -4.33 3.01 10.35
N ILE A 144 -4.37 2.47 9.13
CA ILE A 144 -3.17 1.97 8.44
C ILE A 144 -2.15 3.08 8.26
N LEU A 145 -2.58 4.27 7.83
CA LEU A 145 -1.70 5.42 7.61
C LEU A 145 -1.05 5.90 8.92
N ILE A 146 -1.80 5.95 10.03
CA ILE A 146 -1.26 6.31 11.35
C ILE A 146 -0.21 5.27 11.79
N ILE A 147 -0.50 3.98 11.66
CA ILE A 147 0.45 2.91 11.98
C ILE A 147 1.72 3.02 11.14
N TRP A 148 1.58 3.33 9.85
CA TRP A 148 2.70 3.54 8.94
C TRP A 148 3.56 4.75 9.36
N ILE A 149 2.94 5.89 9.67
CA ILE A 149 3.65 7.10 10.15
C ILE A 149 4.39 6.81 11.46
N ILE A 150 3.75 6.18 12.43
CA ILE A 150 4.37 5.86 13.73
C ILE A 150 5.55 4.91 13.53
N SER A 151 5.39 3.89 12.68
CA SER A 151 6.46 2.93 12.36
C SER A 151 7.65 3.64 11.70
N TYR A 152 7.39 4.55 10.77
CA TYR A 152 8.43 5.33 10.11
C TYR A 152 9.19 6.23 11.08
N ILE A 153 8.48 6.95 11.96
CA ILE A 153 9.10 7.79 13.00
C ILE A 153 9.97 6.93 13.93
N PHE A 154 9.47 5.77 14.37
CA PHE A 154 10.22 4.86 15.23
C PHE A 154 11.53 4.37 14.58
N ILE A 155 11.49 4.03 13.28
CA ILE A 155 12.68 3.63 12.52
C ILE A 155 13.67 4.80 12.38
N ALA A 156 13.18 6.02 12.14
CA ALA A 156 14.03 7.21 12.04
C ALA A 156 14.74 7.50 13.38
N CYS A 157 14.00 7.52 14.49
CA CYS A 157 14.57 7.79 15.81
C CYS A 157 15.58 6.71 16.26
N SER A 158 15.31 5.43 15.97
CA SER A 158 16.23 4.34 16.32
C SER A 158 17.53 4.37 15.50
N ARG A 159 17.49 4.82 14.24
CA ARG A 159 18.71 5.07 13.44
C ARG A 159 19.59 6.17 14.02
N GLU A 160 19.00 7.24 14.54
CA GLU A 160 19.75 8.34 15.17
C GLU A 160 20.44 7.88 16.47
N GLN A 161 19.76 7.07 17.29
CA GLN A 161 20.37 6.51 18.51
C GLN A 161 21.58 5.61 18.19
N PHE A 162 21.49 4.76 17.17
CA PHE A 162 22.59 3.86 16.79
C PHE A 162 23.82 4.60 16.23
N ASN A 163 23.60 5.70 15.49
CA ASN A 163 24.69 6.53 14.99
C ASN A 163 25.35 7.36 16.11
N SER A 164 24.59 7.79 17.12
CA SER A 164 25.12 8.52 18.28
C SER A 164 25.91 7.63 19.27
N SER A 165 25.68 6.31 19.29
CA SER A 165 26.42 5.37 20.13
C SER A 165 27.74 4.87 19.54
N ASN A 166 28.00 5.15 18.26
CA ASN A 166 29.23 4.79 17.54
C ASN A 166 30.18 5.99 17.34
N SER A 167 29.84 7.15 17.89
CA SER A 167 30.66 8.38 17.96
C SER A 167 31.13 8.64 19.37
#